data_AF-A0A2E7H9C2-F1
#
_entry.id   AF-A0A2E7H9C2-F1
#
_cell.length_a   1.000
_cell.length_b   1.000
_cell.length_c   1.000
_cell.angle_alpha   90.00
_cell.angle_beta   90.00
_cell.angle_gamma   90.00
#
_symmetry.space_group_name_H-M   'P 1'
#
loop_
_entity.id
_entity.type
_entity.pdbx_description
1 polymer ?
#
loop_
_entity_poly.entity_id
_entity_poly.type
_entity_poly.pdbx_seq_one_letter_code
_entity_poly.pdbx_strand_id
1 'polypeptide(L)'
;MKKFRGKISSTQRDILMWMWNNLILISKEKLTSSGSEKFLDDTDFLIPWTPNDSFNLDLKKDKNRYSRSLKTLEERGYLIRKRSGQRGAIAYVSFTRDGIFVVKTWARIVDSGEEDEFNNFDDLEKGYERQDSDSNEVWEREEEFY
;
A
#
# COMPACT_ATOMS: atom_id res chain seq x y z
N MET A 1 2.91 -16.65 -11.44
CA MET A 1 3.01 -15.19 -11.29
C MET A 1 4.32 -14.71 -11.90
N LYS A 2 4.32 -13.64 -12.72
CA LYS A 2 5.56 -13.03 -13.22
C LYS A 2 6.25 -12.34 -12.04
N LYS A 3 7.36 -12.91 -11.55
CA LYS A 3 8.21 -12.28 -10.54
C LYS A 3 8.90 -11.09 -11.18
N PHE A 4 8.33 -9.90 -11.04
CA PHE A 4 8.98 -8.67 -11.44
C PHE A 4 10.14 -8.41 -10.47
N ARG A 5 11.35 -8.83 -10.84
CA ARG A 5 12.57 -8.43 -10.11
C ARG A 5 12.82 -6.95 -10.40
N GLY A 6 12.62 -6.10 -9.41
CA GLY A 6 12.84 -4.67 -9.58
C GLY A 6 13.11 -3.98 -8.26
N LYS A 7 14.13 -3.12 -8.25
CA LYS A 7 14.35 -2.16 -7.16
C LYS A 7 13.12 -1.26 -7.01
N ILE A 8 12.81 -0.90 -5.77
CA ILE A 8 11.77 0.07 -5.45
C ILE A 8 12.36 1.46 -5.72
N SER A 9 11.85 2.15 -6.72
CA SER A 9 12.26 3.51 -7.04
C SER A 9 11.77 4.50 -5.98
N SER A 10 12.44 5.65 -5.84
CA SER A 10 11.99 6.73 -4.94
C SER A 10 10.54 7.12 -5.16
N THR A 11 10.11 7.25 -6.43
CA THR A 11 8.70 7.54 -6.76
C THR A 11 7.74 6.44 -6.33
N GLN A 12 8.15 5.18 -6.32
CA GLN A 12 7.32 4.11 -5.77
C GLN A 12 7.26 4.17 -4.25
N ARG A 13 8.37 4.50 -3.57
CA ARG A 13 8.38 4.76 -2.12
C ARG A 13 7.43 5.90 -1.75
N ASP A 14 7.45 7.00 -2.50
CA ASP A 14 6.51 8.11 -2.30
C ASP A 14 5.05 7.67 -2.43
N ILE A 15 4.74 6.88 -3.46
CA ILE A 15 3.38 6.36 -3.65
C ILE A 15 3.00 5.39 -2.53
N LEU A 16 3.90 4.54 -2.05
CA LEU A 16 3.64 3.66 -0.90
C LEU A 16 3.34 4.47 0.37
N MET A 17 4.07 5.56 0.62
CA MET A 17 3.77 6.47 1.74
C MET A 17 2.44 7.20 1.56
N TRP A 18 2.10 7.61 0.33
CA TRP A 18 0.79 8.15 0.03
C TRP A 18 -0.33 7.12 0.29
N MET A 19 -0.12 5.86 -0.09
CA MET A 19 -1.07 4.78 0.22
C MET A 19 -1.25 4.61 1.72
N TRP A 20 -0.15 4.64 2.49
CA TRP A 20 -0.18 4.53 3.95
C TRP A 20 -1.00 5.64 4.60
N ASN A 21 -0.76 6.89 4.19
CA ASN A 21 -1.50 8.03 4.70
C ASN A 21 -3.01 7.92 4.42
N ASN A 22 -3.39 7.46 3.22
CA ASN A 22 -4.80 7.25 2.90
C ASN A 22 -5.42 6.10 3.70
N LEU A 23 -4.67 5.03 3.97
CA LEU A 23 -5.14 3.93 4.80
C LEU A 23 -5.38 4.36 6.26
N ILE A 24 -4.52 5.23 6.80
CA ILE A 24 -4.75 5.86 8.12
C ILE A 24 -6.03 6.70 8.10
N LEU A 25 -6.25 7.50 7.05
CA LEU A 25 -7.45 8.34 6.92
C LEU A 25 -8.72 7.49 6.87
N ILE A 26 -8.73 6.44 6.05
CA ILE A 26 -9.84 5.48 5.97
C ILE A 26 -10.11 4.85 7.33
N SER A 27 -9.05 4.40 8.03
CA SER A 27 -9.19 3.80 9.36
C SER A 27 -9.81 4.77 10.37
N LYS A 28 -9.38 6.04 10.36
CA LYS A 28 -9.94 7.09 11.21
C LYS A 28 -11.40 7.38 10.88
N GLU A 29 -11.74 7.49 9.59
CA GLU A 29 -13.11 7.74 9.12
C GLU A 29 -14.05 6.59 9.51
N LYS A 30 -13.61 5.34 9.41
CA LYS A 30 -14.39 4.17 9.86
C LYS A 30 -14.66 4.19 11.35
N LEU A 31 -13.70 4.60 12.17
CA LEU A 31 -13.86 4.70 13.62
C LEU A 31 -14.82 5.81 14.03
N THR A 32 -14.90 6.90 13.27
CA THR A 32 -15.76 8.04 13.57
C THR A 32 -17.10 8.01 12.84
N SER A 33 -17.28 7.15 11.83
CA SER A 33 -18.54 7.01 11.11
C SER A 33 -19.63 6.34 11.95
N SER A 34 -20.81 6.96 11.96
CA SER A 34 -22.04 6.38 12.49
C SER A 34 -22.84 5.58 11.45
N GLY A 35 -22.45 5.66 10.17
CA GLY A 35 -23.14 5.06 9.03
C GLY A 35 -22.63 3.67 8.66
N SER A 36 -22.93 3.25 7.42
CA SER A 36 -22.51 1.96 6.87
C SER A 36 -21.02 1.89 6.53
N GLU A 37 -20.34 3.03 6.45
CA GLU A 37 -18.93 3.14 6.05
C GLU A 37 -18.01 2.38 7.01
N LYS A 38 -18.38 2.29 8.29
CA LYS A 38 -17.64 1.52 9.31
C LYS A 38 -17.53 0.02 8.99
N PHE A 39 -18.44 -0.51 8.17
CA PHE A 39 -18.50 -1.92 7.77
C PHE A 39 -17.91 -2.19 6.38
N LEU A 40 -17.52 -1.15 5.63
CA LEU A 40 -16.88 -1.34 4.33
C LEU A 40 -15.52 -2.01 4.50
N ASP A 41 -15.16 -2.92 3.60
CA ASP A 41 -13.80 -3.46 3.55
C ASP A 41 -12.84 -2.31 3.16
N ASP A 42 -11.63 -2.29 3.69
CA ASP A 42 -10.63 -1.25 3.37
C ASP A 42 -10.33 -1.21 1.86
N THR A 43 -10.56 -2.33 1.15
CA THR A 43 -10.41 -2.45 -0.30
C THR A 43 -11.56 -1.82 -1.12
N ASP A 44 -12.70 -1.52 -0.48
CA ASP A 44 -13.87 -0.93 -1.15
C ASP A 44 -13.75 0.59 -1.34
N PHE A 45 -12.81 1.23 -0.64
CA PHE A 45 -12.63 2.68 -0.69
C PHE A 45 -12.06 3.15 -2.04
N LEU A 46 -12.68 4.21 -2.56
CA LEU A 46 -12.23 4.91 -3.76
C LEU A 46 -11.46 6.17 -3.37
N ILE A 47 -10.14 6.12 -3.50
CA ILE A 47 -9.27 7.24 -3.17
C ILE A 47 -9.07 8.10 -4.42
N PRO A 48 -9.38 9.41 -4.39
CA PRO A 48 -9.10 10.30 -5.50
C PRO A 48 -7.61 10.30 -5.88
N TRP A 49 -7.31 10.12 -7.16
CA TRP A 49 -5.96 10.18 -7.69
C TRP A 49 -5.66 11.56 -8.26
N THR A 50 -5.12 12.44 -7.42
CA THR A 50 -4.69 13.79 -7.79
C THR A 50 -3.19 13.95 -7.54
N PRO A 51 -2.33 13.45 -8.45
CA PRO A 51 -0.89 13.40 -8.21
C PRO A 51 -0.23 14.77 -8.10
N ASN A 52 -0.82 15.81 -8.70
CA ASN A 52 -0.32 17.18 -8.54
C ASN A 52 -0.44 17.63 -7.09
N ASP A 53 -1.61 17.41 -6.48
CA ASP A 53 -1.91 17.84 -5.12
C ASP A 53 -1.23 16.91 -4.10
N SER A 54 -1.22 15.61 -4.39
CA SER A 54 -0.70 14.58 -3.49
C SER A 54 0.83 14.58 -3.36
N PHE A 55 1.55 15.01 -4.42
CA PHE A 55 3.02 14.96 -4.46
C PHE A 55 3.67 16.29 -4.86
N ASN A 56 2.90 17.39 -4.89
CA ASN A 56 3.37 18.73 -5.27
C ASN A 56 4.13 18.75 -6.62
N LEU A 57 3.50 18.24 -7.67
CA LEU A 57 4.15 18.04 -8.98
C LEU A 57 3.88 19.21 -9.94
N ASP A 58 4.88 20.07 -10.11
CA ASP A 58 4.81 21.18 -11.07
C ASP A 58 5.16 20.76 -12.50
N LEU A 59 6.14 19.87 -12.66
CA LEU A 59 6.69 19.53 -13.98
C LEU A 59 5.98 18.32 -14.61
N LYS A 60 5.65 18.43 -15.90
CA LYS A 60 5.02 17.35 -16.69
C LYS A 60 5.81 16.03 -16.68
N LYS A 61 7.15 16.10 -16.62
CA LYS A 61 8.02 14.91 -16.58
C LYS A 61 7.79 14.08 -15.31
N ASP A 62 7.55 14.74 -14.18
CA ASP A 62 7.35 14.08 -12.90
C ASP A 62 5.97 13.43 -12.87
N LYS A 63 4.94 14.09 -13.41
CA LYS A 63 3.59 13.49 -13.57
C LYS A 63 3.63 12.18 -14.36
N ASN A 64 4.41 12.13 -15.44
CA ASN A 64 4.61 10.91 -16.21
C ASN A 64 5.34 9.82 -15.41
N ARG A 65 6.32 10.19 -14.58
CA ARG A 65 7.04 9.27 -13.70
C ARG A 65 6.10 8.64 -12.68
N TYR A 66 5.32 9.44 -11.94
CA TYR A 66 4.32 8.93 -10.99
C TYR A 66 3.26 8.07 -11.65
N SER A 67 2.78 8.45 -12.84
CA SER A 67 1.79 7.65 -13.58
C SER A 67 2.34 6.27 -13.99
N ARG A 68 3.61 6.19 -14.37
CA ARG A 68 4.28 4.91 -14.68
C ARG A 68 4.51 4.09 -13.42
N SER A 69 5.00 4.70 -12.34
CA SER A 69 5.19 4.02 -11.06
C SER A 69 3.89 3.45 -10.51
N LEU A 70 2.79 4.21 -10.58
CA LEU A 70 1.46 3.74 -10.20
C LEU A 70 1.02 2.55 -11.05
N LYS A 71 1.27 2.58 -12.37
CA LYS A 71 1.01 1.43 -13.25
C LYS A 71 1.81 0.19 -12.84
N THR A 72 3.08 0.35 -12.47
CA THR A 72 3.91 -0.78 -12.00
C THR A 72 3.36 -1.39 -10.71
N LEU A 73 2.86 -0.57 -9.78
CA LEU A 73 2.23 -1.07 -8.55
C LEU A 73 0.89 -1.78 -8.83
N GLU A 74 0.11 -1.30 -9.82
CA GLU A 74 -1.08 -2.02 -10.31
C GLU A 74 -0.72 -3.36 -10.96
N GLU A 75 0.32 -3.40 -11.81
CA GLU A 75 0.79 -4.63 -12.46
C GLU A 75 1.32 -5.68 -11.46
N ARG A 76 1.74 -5.24 -10.26
CA ARG A 76 2.10 -6.10 -9.13
C ARG A 76 0.91 -6.56 -8.30
N GLY A 77 -0.27 -6.00 -8.53
CA GLY A 77 -1.50 -6.37 -7.82
C GLY A 77 -1.70 -5.66 -6.49
N TYR A 78 -1.02 -4.54 -6.22
CA TYR A 78 -1.17 -3.80 -4.95
C TYR A 78 -2.32 -2.79 -4.98
N LEU A 79 -2.72 -2.35 -6.16
CA LEU A 79 -3.79 -1.37 -6.32
C LEU A 79 -4.49 -1.57 -7.64
N ILE A 80 -5.67 -0.99 -7.76
CA ILE A 80 -6.48 -0.98 -8.97
C ILE A 80 -6.73 0.46 -9.36
N ARG A 81 -6.35 0.84 -10.59
CA ARG A 81 -6.60 2.19 -11.10
C ARG A 81 -7.96 2.23 -11.78
N LYS A 82 -8.80 3.15 -11.34
CA LYS A 82 -10.16 3.37 -11.87
C LYS A 82 -10.21 4.68 -12.64
N ARG A 83 -10.79 4.61 -13.84
CA ARG A 83 -10.91 5.75 -14.77
C ARG A 83 -12.25 6.47 -14.57
N SER A 84 -12.28 7.78 -14.86
CA SER A 84 -13.53 8.55 -14.89
C SER A 84 -14.49 8.17 -16.03
N GLY A 85 -14.06 7.30 -16.95
CA GLY A 85 -14.84 6.75 -18.05
C GLY A 85 -14.02 5.77 -18.89
N GLN A 86 -14.65 5.13 -19.89
CA GLN A 86 -14.04 4.03 -20.68
C GLN A 86 -12.68 4.40 -21.32
N ARG A 87 -12.49 5.69 -21.69
CA ARG A 87 -11.25 6.25 -22.23
C ARG A 87 -10.71 7.43 -21.42
N GLY A 88 -11.21 7.64 -20.20
CA GLY A 88 -10.84 8.77 -19.34
C GLY A 88 -9.49 8.61 -18.64
N ALA A 89 -9.03 9.68 -18.00
CA ALA A 89 -7.87 9.65 -17.11
C ALA A 89 -8.15 8.75 -15.89
N ILE A 90 -7.08 8.29 -15.23
CA ILE A 90 -7.20 7.67 -13.91
C ILE A 90 -7.71 8.74 -12.95
N ALA A 91 -8.84 8.47 -12.31
CA ALA A 91 -9.49 9.40 -11.39
C ALA A 91 -9.47 8.87 -9.95
N TYR A 92 -9.48 7.54 -9.78
CA TYR A 92 -9.48 6.91 -8.46
C TYR A 92 -8.52 5.74 -8.42
N VAL A 93 -8.11 5.39 -7.20
CA VAL A 93 -7.35 4.19 -6.86
C VAL A 93 -8.09 3.48 -5.74
N SER A 94 -8.21 2.16 -5.83
CA SER A 94 -8.57 1.32 -4.68
C SER A 94 -7.41 0.38 -4.37
N PHE A 95 -7.22 0.05 -3.10
CA PHE A 95 -6.16 -0.84 -2.68
C PHE A 95 -6.62 -2.29 -2.74
N THR A 96 -5.70 -3.20 -3.03
CA THR A 96 -5.92 -4.64 -2.85
C THR A 96 -5.49 -5.05 -1.44
N ARG A 97 -5.82 -6.27 -1.02
CA ARG A 97 -5.32 -6.83 0.23
C ARG A 97 -3.79 -6.88 0.27
N ASP A 98 -3.18 -7.34 -0.82
CA ASP A 98 -1.72 -7.38 -0.99
C ASP A 98 -1.13 -5.97 -0.90
N GLY A 99 -1.79 -4.96 -1.48
CA GLY A 99 -1.32 -3.59 -1.38
C GLY A 99 -1.40 -3.00 0.01
N ILE A 100 -2.50 -3.24 0.72
CA ILE A 100 -2.64 -2.85 2.13
C ILE A 100 -1.50 -3.47 2.96
N PHE A 101 -1.21 -4.74 2.73
CA PHE A 101 -0.14 -5.44 3.40
C PHE A 101 1.24 -4.81 3.10
N VAL A 102 1.59 -4.69 1.81
CA VAL A 102 2.90 -4.16 1.37
C VAL A 102 3.12 -2.75 1.90
N VAL A 103 2.07 -1.92 1.94
CA VAL A 103 2.13 -0.56 2.46
C VAL A 103 2.35 -0.53 3.97
N LYS A 104 1.68 -1.40 4.75
CA LYS A 104 1.95 -1.53 6.19
C LYS A 104 3.37 -1.98 6.47
N THR A 105 3.88 -2.92 5.70
CA THR A 105 5.28 -3.39 5.80
C THR A 105 6.26 -2.29 5.46
N TRP A 106 6.03 -1.56 4.36
CA TRP A 106 6.85 -0.41 3.98
C TRP A 106 6.86 0.68 5.06
N ALA A 107 5.70 1.03 5.63
CA ALA A 107 5.59 2.02 6.70
C ALA A 107 6.41 1.63 7.93
N ARG A 108 6.40 0.35 8.33
CA ARG A 108 7.22 -0.15 9.45
C ARG A 108 8.71 -0.05 9.18
N ILE A 109 9.15 -0.37 7.96
CA ILE A 109 10.57 -0.28 7.55
C ILE A 109 11.05 1.19 7.60
N VAL A 110 10.20 2.11 7.16
CA VAL A 110 10.47 3.55 7.26
C VAL A 110 10.55 3.98 8.72
N ASP A 111 9.61 3.54 9.57
CA ASP A 111 9.61 3.85 11.00
C ASP A 111 10.82 3.25 11.75
N SER A 112 11.32 2.08 11.33
CA SER A 112 12.52 1.44 11.90
C SER A 112 13.85 1.99 11.36
N GLY A 113 13.82 2.77 10.27
CA GLY A 113 15.01 3.29 9.62
C GLY A 113 15.79 2.27 8.79
N GLU A 114 15.18 1.13 8.44
CA GLU A 114 15.80 0.01 7.72
C GLU A 114 15.63 0.12 6.19
N GLU A 115 15.27 1.30 5.69
CA GLU A 115 14.95 1.54 4.27
C GLU A 115 16.04 1.11 3.28
N ASP A 116 17.30 1.21 3.71
CA ASP A 116 18.48 0.84 2.93
C ASP A 116 18.67 -0.68 2.82
N GLU A 117 18.02 -1.46 3.68
CA GLU A 117 18.04 -2.93 3.65
C GLU A 117 16.93 -3.49 2.74
N PHE A 118 15.84 -2.75 2.55
CA PHE A 118 14.67 -3.16 1.76
C PHE A 118 14.59 -2.42 0.43
N ASN A 119 15.51 -2.76 -0.48
CA ASN A 119 15.62 -2.09 -1.77
C ASN A 119 14.74 -2.69 -2.87
N ASN A 120 14.18 -3.89 -2.69
CA ASN A 120 13.44 -4.59 -3.73
C ASN A 120 12.05 -5.00 -3.26
N PHE A 121 11.11 -5.10 -4.21
CA PHE A 121 9.76 -5.58 -3.92
C PHE A 121 9.76 -7.02 -3.38
N ASP A 122 10.68 -7.87 -3.84
CA ASP A 122 10.83 -9.24 -3.33
C ASP A 122 11.16 -9.25 -1.83
N ASP A 123 11.86 -8.24 -1.30
CA ASP A 123 12.19 -8.14 0.12
C ASP A 123 10.97 -7.72 0.93
N LEU A 124 10.10 -6.86 0.38
CA LEU A 124 8.79 -6.53 0.97
C LEU A 124 7.83 -7.73 0.95
N GLU A 125 7.80 -8.45 -0.17
CA GLU A 125 6.98 -9.66 -0.36
C GLU A 125 7.53 -10.87 0.42
N LYS A 126 8.79 -10.87 0.87
CA LYS A 126 9.35 -11.91 1.76
C LYS A 126 9.31 -11.54 3.24
N GLY A 127 9.41 -10.24 3.56
CA GLY A 127 9.05 -9.74 4.88
C GLY A 127 7.62 -10.16 5.26
N TYR A 128 6.75 -10.30 4.26
CA TYR A 128 5.44 -10.97 4.37
C TYR A 128 5.53 -12.43 4.82
N GLU A 129 6.26 -13.28 4.07
CA GLU A 129 6.36 -14.72 4.36
C GLU A 129 6.92 -15.00 5.77
N ARG A 130 7.81 -14.13 6.28
CA ARG A 130 8.33 -14.21 7.66
C ARG A 130 7.29 -13.86 8.73
N GLN A 131 6.35 -12.97 8.45
CA GLN A 131 5.30 -12.60 9.40
C GLN A 131 4.23 -13.69 9.55
N ASP A 132 3.89 -14.40 8.47
CA ASP A 132 2.99 -15.55 8.56
C ASP A 132 3.64 -16.72 9.35
N SER A 133 4.96 -16.89 9.26
CA SER A 133 5.68 -17.89 10.08
C SER A 133 5.77 -17.53 11.55
N ASP A 134 5.95 -16.24 11.89
CA ASP A 134 5.99 -15.78 13.29
C ASP A 134 4.60 -15.78 13.94
N SER A 135 3.52 -15.74 13.15
CA SER A 135 2.13 -15.82 13.65
C SER A 135 1.70 -17.23 14.11
N ASN A 136 2.52 -18.26 13.81
CA ASN A 136 2.30 -19.63 14.27
C ASN A 136 3.06 -19.99 15.55
N GLU A 137 3.85 -19.08 16.14
CA GLU A 137 4.25 -19.21 17.55
C GLU A 137 3.07 -18.81 18.45
N VAL A 138 2.07 -19.70 18.48
CA VAL A 138 1.20 -19.84 19.63
C VAL A 138 2.14 -20.07 20.82
N TRP A 139 2.31 -19.07 21.67
CA TRP A 139 2.78 -19.29 23.03
C TRP A 139 1.80 -20.28 23.65
N GLU A 140 2.13 -21.57 23.62
CA GLU A 140 1.47 -22.55 24.45
C GLU A 140 1.66 -22.03 25.88
N ARG A 141 0.57 -21.47 26.41
CA ARG A 141 0.50 -21.04 27.79
C ARG A 141 0.82 -22.28 28.61
N GLU A 142 2.03 -22.35 29.17
CA GLU A 142 2.39 -23.39 30.12
C GLU A 142 1.29 -23.42 31.19
N GLU A 143 0.49 -24.48 31.18
CA GLU A 143 -0.43 -24.78 32.26
C GLU A 143 0.44 -25.06 33.48
N GLU A 144 0.56 -24.08 34.37
CA GLU A 144 1.03 -24.31 35.74
C GLU A 144 0.07 -25.29 36.42
N PHE A 145 0.41 -26.58 36.40
CA PHE A 145 -0.10 -27.55 37.35
C PHE A 145 0.74 -27.49 38.62
N TYR A 146 0.18 -26.91 39.69
CA TYR A 146 0.52 -27.22 41.08
C TYR A 146 -0.74 -27.32 41.93
#